data_AF-A0A1G2RKR9-F1
#
_entry.id   AF-A0A1G2RKR9-F1
#
_cell.length_a   1.000
_cell.length_b   1.000
_cell.length_c   1.000
_cell.angle_alpha   90.00
_cell.angle_beta   90.00
_cell.angle_gamma   90.00
#
_symmetry.space_group_name_H-M   'P 1'
#
loop_
_entity.id
_entity.type
_entity.pdbx_description
1 polymer ?
#
loop_
_entity_poly.entity_id
_entity_poly.type
_entity_poly.pdbx_seq_one_letter_code
_entity_poly.pdbx_strand_id
1 'polypeptide(L)'
;MRVTKISVHLSDIYDRERVTPALLAAFAPFGSLTEGVDGTTLAEAMIAWVDAKHGDQPGLASELVRLVWSATTDQTANVEVGVSEVTLWTPTSGTAIRLRRYVGGYGVQVDFGPKGSEGRAANILDAARKVGVDFEAYAGEKKVEDAEILGLLQQQGWGKGQPPPG
;
A
#
# COMPACT_ATOMS: atom_id res chain seq x y z
N MET A 1 7.22 -15.64 -11.00
CA MET A 1 8.28 -14.96 -10.21
C MET A 1 7.68 -14.51 -8.89
N ARG A 2 8.06 -15.07 -7.74
CA ARG A 2 7.30 -14.82 -6.50
C ARG A 2 7.57 -13.44 -5.88
N VAL A 3 6.75 -12.44 -6.17
CA VAL A 3 6.79 -11.13 -5.48
C VAL A 3 6.23 -11.28 -4.08
N THR A 4 7.08 -11.10 -3.07
CA THR A 4 6.72 -11.19 -1.64
C THR A 4 6.48 -9.84 -1.01
N LYS A 5 7.08 -8.77 -1.53
CA LYS A 5 6.95 -7.42 -0.98
C LYS A 5 6.97 -6.37 -2.07
N ILE A 6 6.22 -5.31 -1.87
CA ILE A 6 6.27 -4.07 -2.62
C ILE A 6 6.53 -2.92 -1.66
N SER A 7 7.42 -1.99 -1.99
CA SER A 7 7.69 -0.83 -1.14
C SER A 7 8.09 0.41 -1.92
N VAL A 8 7.74 1.57 -1.40
CA VAL A 8 8.21 2.87 -1.89
C VAL A 8 8.69 3.73 -0.73
N HIS A 9 9.73 4.51 -0.99
CA HIS A 9 10.26 5.53 -0.09
C HIS A 9 9.92 6.90 -0.70
N LEU A 10 9.24 7.74 0.07
CA LEU A 10 8.78 9.06 -0.36
C LEU A 10 9.42 10.13 0.52
N SER A 11 10.12 11.09 -0.08
CA SER A 11 10.74 12.18 0.66
C SER A 11 9.67 13.14 1.21
N ASP A 12 9.81 13.59 2.46
CA ASP A 12 8.90 14.59 3.05
C ASP A 12 9.02 15.95 2.34
N ILE A 13 10.15 16.23 1.69
CA ILE A 13 10.41 17.51 1.00
C ILE A 13 9.82 17.49 -0.42
N TYR A 14 9.92 16.37 -1.12
CA TYR A 14 9.65 16.29 -2.55
C TYR A 14 8.41 15.48 -2.92
N ASP A 15 7.98 14.56 -2.05
CA ASP A 15 6.99 13.53 -2.38
C ASP A 15 5.85 13.44 -1.36
N ARG A 16 5.69 14.45 -0.50
CA ARG A 16 4.64 14.45 0.53
C ARG A 16 3.25 14.31 -0.08
N GLU A 17 2.98 14.99 -1.20
CA GLU A 17 1.69 14.83 -1.90
C GLU A 17 1.47 13.43 -2.49
N ARG A 18 2.54 12.63 -2.63
CA ARG A 18 2.48 11.27 -3.19
C ARG A 18 2.14 10.20 -2.16
N VAL A 19 2.11 10.53 -0.87
CA VAL A 19 1.80 9.55 0.20
C VAL A 19 0.37 9.00 0.04
N THR A 20 -0.63 9.87 -0.16
CA THR A 20 -2.01 9.43 -0.39
C THR A 20 -2.15 8.60 -1.67
N PRO A 21 -1.65 9.04 -2.85
CA PRO A 21 -1.62 8.21 -4.06
C PRO A 21 -0.95 6.85 -3.87
N ALA A 22 0.16 6.79 -3.12
CA ALA A 22 0.86 5.54 -2.85
C ALA A 22 0.02 4.57 -1.99
N LEU A 23 -0.70 5.08 -0.99
CA LEU A 23 -1.63 4.29 -0.17
C LEU A 23 -2.81 3.79 -0.99
N LEU A 24 -3.42 4.65 -1.81
CA LEU A 24 -4.52 4.25 -2.69
C LEU A 24 -4.09 3.16 -3.68
N ALA A 25 -2.89 3.27 -4.25
CA ALA A 25 -2.32 2.22 -5.10
C ALA A 25 -2.10 0.92 -4.31
N ALA A 26 -1.62 1.00 -3.07
CA ALA A 26 -1.44 -0.16 -2.19
C ALA A 26 -2.77 -0.84 -1.82
N PHE A 27 -3.87 -0.09 -1.70
CA PHE A 27 -5.20 -0.63 -1.40
C PHE A 27 -5.90 -1.24 -2.61
N ALA A 28 -5.52 -0.85 -3.83
CA ALA A 28 -6.23 -1.20 -5.07
C ALA A 28 -6.61 -2.69 -5.24
N PRO A 29 -5.76 -3.69 -4.94
CA PRO A 29 -6.14 -5.10 -5.10
C PRO A 29 -6.94 -5.66 -3.91
N PHE A 30 -7.18 -4.85 -2.87
CA PHE A 30 -7.85 -5.23 -1.63
C PHE A 30 -9.15 -4.46 -1.50
N GLY A 31 -10.09 -4.71 -2.42
CA GLY A 31 -11.42 -4.11 -2.41
C GLY A 31 -12.07 -4.17 -1.02
N SER A 32 -11.85 -5.23 -0.26
CA SER A 32 -12.34 -5.37 1.12
C SER A 32 -11.81 -4.34 2.13
N LEU A 33 -10.75 -3.59 1.83
CA LEU A 33 -10.29 -2.48 2.67
C LEU A 33 -10.98 -1.16 2.35
N THR A 34 -11.60 -1.08 1.17
CA THR A 34 -12.25 0.13 0.64
C THR A 34 -13.74 -0.08 0.33
N GLU A 35 -14.26 -1.30 0.51
CA GLU A 35 -15.67 -1.63 0.38
C GLU A 35 -16.37 -1.27 1.68
N GLY A 36 -17.14 -0.18 1.66
CA GLY A 36 -17.85 0.36 2.83
C GLY A 36 -17.17 1.58 3.46
N VAL A 37 -15.91 1.86 3.14
CA VAL A 37 -15.20 3.10 3.50
C VAL A 37 -14.42 3.62 2.30
N ASP A 38 -14.50 4.92 2.05
CA ASP A 38 -13.68 5.57 1.03
C ASP A 38 -12.18 5.39 1.34
N GLY A 39 -11.43 4.79 0.40
CA GLY A 39 -9.99 4.56 0.55
C GLY A 39 -9.19 5.84 0.81
N THR A 40 -9.69 7.00 0.38
CA THR A 40 -9.08 8.29 0.68
C THR A 40 -9.21 8.62 2.16
N THR A 41 -10.40 8.44 2.73
CA THR A 41 -10.65 8.63 4.17
C THR A 41 -9.75 7.70 5.01
N LEU A 42 -9.56 6.44 4.59
CA LEU A 42 -8.67 5.51 5.27
C LEU A 42 -7.19 5.94 5.16
N ALA A 43 -6.74 6.38 3.98
CA ALA A 43 -5.39 6.89 3.78
C ALA A 43 -5.10 8.13 4.65
N GLU A 44 -6.04 9.07 4.71
CA GLU A 44 -5.94 10.28 5.54
C GLU A 44 -5.83 9.94 7.03
N ALA A 45 -6.64 9.00 7.53
CA ALA A 45 -6.56 8.54 8.92
C ALA A 45 -5.20 7.89 9.24
N MET A 46 -4.65 7.11 8.30
CA MET A 46 -3.31 6.52 8.45
C MET A 46 -2.22 7.60 8.49
N ILE A 47 -2.30 8.60 7.61
CA ILE A 47 -1.36 9.74 7.58
C ILE A 47 -1.45 10.56 8.87
N ALA A 48 -2.67 10.86 9.33
CA ALA A 48 -2.91 11.58 10.57
C ALA A 48 -2.27 10.86 11.77
N TRP A 49 -2.40 9.52 11.84
CA TRP A 49 -1.74 8.73 12.88
C TRP A 49 -0.21 8.85 12.86
N VAL A 50 0.43 8.66 11.69
CA VAL A 50 1.90 8.67 11.62
C VAL A 50 2.50 10.07 11.79
N ASP A 51 1.69 11.11 11.55
CA ASP A 51 2.07 12.50 11.79
C ASP A 51 1.77 13.01 13.21
N ALA A 52 0.91 12.31 13.95
CA ALA A 52 0.46 12.71 15.27
C ALA A 52 1.60 12.73 16.31
N LYS A 53 1.53 13.73 17.19
CA LYS A 53 2.32 13.74 18.43
C LYS A 53 1.68 12.79 19.43
N HIS A 54 2.46 12.28 20.38
CA HIS A 54 2.02 11.26 21.35
C HIS A 54 0.70 11.57 22.09
N GLY A 55 0.36 12.84 22.32
CA GLY A 55 -0.88 13.23 23.01
C GLY A 55 -2.16 13.01 22.20
N ASP A 56 -2.10 13.03 20.87
CA ASP A 56 -3.27 12.98 19.98
C ASP A 56 -3.59 11.55 19.51
N GLN A 57 -2.67 10.61 19.74
CA GLN A 57 -2.74 9.23 19.27
C GLN A 57 -4.00 8.46 19.75
N PRO A 58 -4.42 8.50 21.04
CA PRO A 58 -5.56 7.67 21.48
C PRO A 58 -6.87 7.88 20.71
N GLY A 59 -7.16 9.12 20.30
CA GLY A 59 -8.33 9.45 19.48
C GLY A 59 -8.22 8.90 18.06
N LEU A 60 -7.04 9.05 17.45
CA LEU A 60 -6.76 8.59 16.09
C LEU A 60 -6.73 7.05 15.96
N ALA A 61 -6.23 6.33 16.98
CA ALA A 61 -6.31 4.87 17.01
C ALA A 61 -7.77 4.39 16.98
N SER A 62 -8.64 5.05 17.77
CA SER A 62 -10.07 4.72 17.81
C SER A 62 -10.77 4.99 16.48
N GLU A 63 -10.40 6.08 15.80
CA GLU A 63 -10.90 6.41 14.47
C GLU A 63 -10.47 5.41 13.41
N LEU A 64 -9.18 5.03 13.39
CA LEU A 64 -8.65 4.01 12.47
C LEU A 64 -9.37 2.67 12.63
N VAL A 65 -9.55 2.20 13.87
CA VAL A 65 -10.30 0.96 14.15
C VAL A 65 -11.74 1.09 13.68
N ARG A 66 -12.41 2.22 13.95
CA ARG A 66 -13.78 2.46 13.52
C ARG A 66 -13.92 2.42 12.00
N LEU A 67 -13.02 3.07 11.26
CA LEU A 67 -13.03 3.06 9.80
C LEU A 67 -12.87 1.64 9.26
N VAL A 68 -11.85 0.91 9.73
CA VAL A 68 -11.58 -0.45 9.26
C VAL A 68 -12.72 -1.42 9.61
N TRP A 69 -13.36 -1.26 10.76
CA TRP A 69 -14.53 -2.09 11.13
C TRP A 69 -15.82 -1.68 10.43
N SER A 70 -15.92 -0.43 9.97
CA SER A 70 -17.07 0.04 9.18
C SER A 70 -16.98 -0.33 7.70
N ALA A 71 -15.81 -0.75 7.21
CA ALA A 71 -15.69 -1.44 5.93
C ALA A 71 -16.41 -2.79 6.07
N THR A 72 -17.71 -2.82 5.76
CA THR A 72 -18.62 -3.97 5.84
C THR A 72 -18.18 -5.06 4.87
N THR A 73 -17.09 -5.71 5.22
CA THR A 73 -16.55 -6.85 4.51
C THR A 73 -16.56 -8.00 5.49
N ASP A 74 -16.98 -9.18 5.05
CA ASP A 74 -17.15 -10.39 5.87
C ASP A 74 -15.82 -10.94 6.43
N GLN A 75 -14.78 -10.11 6.46
CA GLN A 75 -13.41 -10.48 6.71
C GLN A 75 -12.75 -9.33 7.48
N THR A 76 -12.59 -9.49 8.79
CA THR A 76 -12.08 -8.44 9.70
C THR A 76 -10.61 -8.12 9.44
N ALA A 77 -10.30 -6.94 8.90
CA ALA A 77 -8.93 -6.45 8.83
C ALA A 77 -8.45 -6.01 10.23
N ASN A 78 -7.24 -6.43 10.62
CA ASN A 78 -6.64 -6.00 11.88
C ASN A 78 -5.82 -4.72 11.68
N VAL A 79 -5.88 -3.81 12.64
CA VAL A 79 -5.07 -2.59 12.67
C VAL A 79 -4.04 -2.72 13.78
N GLU A 80 -2.78 -2.60 13.44
CA GLU A 80 -1.67 -2.49 14.38
C GLU A 80 -1.07 -1.10 14.29
N VAL A 81 -0.85 -0.47 15.44
CA VAL A 81 -0.27 0.87 15.51
C VAL A 81 0.98 0.86 16.36
N GLY A 82 2.02 1.55 15.85
CA GLY A 82 3.28 1.81 16.54
C GLY A 82 3.60 3.30 16.55
N VAL A 83 4.74 3.66 17.13
CA VAL A 83 5.21 5.06 17.11
C VAL A 83 5.48 5.46 15.66
N SER A 84 4.67 6.37 15.13
CA SER A 84 4.75 6.87 13.75
C SER A 84 4.60 5.78 12.68
N GLU A 85 3.91 4.69 13.01
CA GLU A 85 3.66 3.56 12.11
C GLU A 85 2.23 3.04 12.27
N VAL A 86 1.59 2.68 11.16
CA VAL A 86 0.32 1.96 11.13
C VAL A 86 0.42 0.82 10.12
N THR A 87 -0.06 -0.36 10.51
CA THR A 87 -0.14 -1.54 9.67
C THR A 87 -1.58 -2.03 9.62
N LEU A 88 -2.11 -2.19 8.42
CA LEU A 88 -3.37 -2.85 8.14
C LEU A 88 -3.10 -4.29 7.71
N TRP A 89 -3.83 -5.23 8.28
CA TRP A 89 -3.74 -6.64 7.92
C TRP A 89 -4.98 -7.06 7.15
N THR A 90 -4.77 -7.56 5.94
CA THR A 90 -5.87 -8.13 5.16
C THR A 90 -6.35 -9.44 5.81
N PRO A 91 -7.66 -9.64 5.86
CA PRO A 91 -8.28 -10.68 6.67
C PRO A 91 -8.12 -12.11 6.13
N THR A 92 -8.09 -12.33 4.81
CA THR A 92 -7.95 -13.68 4.21
C THR A 92 -6.50 -14.07 3.95
N SER A 93 -5.70 -13.12 3.48
CA SER A 93 -4.34 -13.41 2.99
C SER A 93 -3.24 -13.20 4.03
N GLY A 94 -3.53 -12.50 5.13
CA GLY A 94 -2.49 -12.08 6.06
C GLY A 94 -1.47 -11.12 5.42
N THR A 95 -1.84 -10.45 4.32
CA THR A 95 -1.03 -9.39 3.72
C THR A 95 -1.02 -8.17 4.63
N ALA A 96 0.15 -7.62 4.91
CA ALA A 96 0.33 -6.41 5.69
C ALA A 96 0.51 -5.20 4.76
N ILE A 97 -0.25 -4.14 4.98
CA ILE A 97 -0.10 -2.85 4.31
C ILE A 97 0.32 -1.84 5.36
N ARG A 98 1.53 -1.33 5.26
CA ARG A 98 2.17 -0.50 6.27
C ARG A 98 2.44 0.89 5.73
N LEU A 99 2.08 1.89 6.53
CA LEU A 99 2.59 3.25 6.43
C LEU A 99 3.49 3.52 7.63
N ARG A 100 4.70 3.98 7.38
CA ARG A 100 5.62 4.43 8.42
C ARG A 100 6.16 5.81 8.08
N ARG A 101 6.22 6.69 9.07
CA ARG A 101 7.00 7.92 9.01
C ARG A 101 8.36 7.72 9.68
N TYR A 102 9.39 8.26 9.06
CA TYR A 102 10.74 8.32 9.62
C TYR A 102 11.35 9.70 9.33
N VAL A 103 12.54 9.96 9.85
CA VAL A 103 13.22 11.25 9.64
C VAL A 103 13.45 11.46 8.14
N GLY A 104 12.80 12.47 7.57
CA GLY A 104 12.95 12.87 6.17
C GLY A 104 12.00 12.21 5.18
N GLY A 105 11.05 11.37 5.61
CA GLY A 105 10.10 10.77 4.66
C GLY A 105 9.09 9.78 5.20
N TYR A 106 8.40 9.14 4.26
CA TYR A 106 7.37 8.14 4.43
C TYR A 106 7.73 6.84 3.71
N GLY A 107 7.34 5.72 4.29
CA GLY A 107 7.48 4.40 3.68
C GLY A 107 6.11 3.77 3.56
N VAL A 108 5.70 3.44 2.33
CA VAL A 108 4.52 2.61 2.08
C VAL A 108 5.01 1.23 1.65
N GLN A 109 4.56 0.19 2.34
CA GLN A 109 4.96 -1.19 2.08
C GLN A 109 3.73 -2.11 2.05
N VAL A 110 3.72 -3.05 1.11
CA VAL A 110 2.79 -4.18 1.07
C VAL A 110 3.60 -5.47 1.16
N ASP A 111 3.38 -6.25 2.21
CA ASP A 111 4.03 -7.54 2.44
C ASP A 111 3.02 -8.67 2.27
N PHE A 112 3.18 -9.45 1.20
CA PHE A 112 2.32 -10.59 0.87
C PHE A 112 2.69 -11.87 1.64
N GLY A 113 3.75 -11.82 2.46
CA GLY A 113 4.29 -12.98 3.16
C GLY A 113 5.01 -13.97 2.24
N PRO A 114 5.41 -15.15 2.77
CA PRO A 114 6.26 -16.11 2.06
C PRO A 114 5.59 -16.76 0.84
N LYS A 115 4.26 -16.71 0.76
CA LYS A 115 3.50 -17.18 -0.40
C LYS A 115 3.59 -16.20 -1.57
N GLY A 116 3.80 -14.92 -1.29
CA GLY A 116 3.82 -13.86 -2.30
C GLY A 116 2.47 -13.66 -3.00
N SER A 117 2.40 -12.66 -3.87
CA SER A 117 1.23 -12.48 -4.75
C SER A 117 1.60 -11.68 -6.00
N GLU A 118 1.88 -12.39 -7.10
CA GLU A 118 2.21 -11.79 -8.39
C GLU A 118 1.06 -10.92 -8.93
N GLY A 119 -0.17 -11.42 -8.84
CA GLY A 119 -1.34 -10.71 -9.35
C GLY A 119 -1.67 -9.42 -8.60
N ARG A 120 -1.55 -9.43 -7.27
CA ARG A 120 -1.76 -8.22 -6.46
C ARG A 120 -0.60 -7.26 -6.60
N ALA A 121 0.61 -7.78 -6.72
CA ALA A 121 1.80 -6.97 -6.99
C ALA A 121 1.65 -6.18 -8.29
N ALA A 122 1.25 -6.85 -9.37
CA ALA A 122 0.99 -6.22 -10.66
C ALA A 122 -0.07 -5.11 -10.56
N ASN A 123 -1.20 -5.38 -9.90
CA ASN A 123 -2.26 -4.39 -9.70
C ASN A 123 -1.77 -3.14 -8.97
N ILE A 124 -0.94 -3.30 -7.93
CA ILE A 124 -0.36 -2.16 -7.18
C ILE A 124 0.60 -1.37 -8.06
N LEU A 125 1.50 -2.06 -8.78
CA LEU A 125 2.48 -1.43 -9.66
C LEU A 125 1.80 -0.68 -10.81
N ASP A 126 0.74 -1.22 -11.38
CA ASP A 126 -0.08 -0.56 -12.39
C ASP A 126 -0.79 0.69 -11.83
N ALA A 127 -1.48 0.53 -10.69
CA ALA A 127 -2.17 1.65 -10.04
C ALA A 127 -1.21 2.79 -9.68
N ALA A 128 -0.03 2.45 -9.15
CA ALA A 128 0.99 3.41 -8.75
C ALA A 128 1.59 4.17 -9.94
N ARG A 129 1.89 3.48 -11.05
CA ARG A 129 2.42 4.12 -12.27
C ARG A 129 1.45 5.14 -12.86
N LYS A 130 0.15 4.87 -12.83
CA LYS A 130 -0.89 5.80 -13.30
C LYS A 130 -0.94 7.10 -12.51
N VAL A 131 -0.47 7.10 -11.27
CA VAL A 131 -0.44 8.25 -10.37
C VAL A 131 1.00 8.77 -10.12
N GLY A 132 1.98 8.30 -10.89
CA GLY A 132 3.37 8.77 -10.80
C GLY A 132 4.11 8.34 -9.54
N VAL A 133 3.78 7.17 -8.97
CA VAL A 133 4.49 6.59 -7.83
C VAL A 133 5.27 5.35 -8.28
N ASP A 134 6.58 5.34 -8.00
CA ASP A 134 7.48 4.25 -8.39
C ASP A 134 7.76 3.31 -7.22
N PHE A 135 6.94 2.26 -7.13
CA PHE A 135 7.16 1.19 -6.17
C PHE A 135 8.23 0.21 -6.65
N GLU A 136 9.06 -0.23 -5.71
CA GLU A 136 9.98 -1.33 -5.89
C GLU A 136 9.31 -2.65 -5.51
N ALA A 137 9.56 -3.71 -6.28
CA ALA A 137 9.10 -5.06 -5.99
C ALA A 137 10.26 -5.95 -5.54
N TYR A 138 9.96 -6.91 -4.66
CA TYR A 138 10.93 -7.80 -4.05
C TYR A 138 10.44 -9.25 -4.06
N ALA A 139 11.37 -10.18 -4.32
CA ALA A 139 11.20 -11.63 -4.19
C ALA A 139 12.12 -12.13 -3.07
N GLY A 140 11.57 -12.28 -1.86
CA GLY A 140 12.38 -12.40 -0.64
C GLY A 140 13.13 -11.10 -0.38
N GLU A 141 14.46 -11.19 -0.26
CA GLU A 141 15.35 -10.04 -0.07
C GLU A 141 15.82 -9.43 -1.40
N LYS A 142 15.65 -10.14 -2.53
CA LYS A 142 16.12 -9.67 -3.84
C LYS A 142 15.13 -8.68 -4.43
N LYS A 143 15.59 -7.49 -4.82
CA LYS A 143 14.82 -6.56 -5.66
C LYS A 143 14.58 -7.20 -7.04
N VAL A 144 13.34 -7.16 -7.49
CA VAL A 144 12.92 -7.63 -8.82
C VAL A 144 13.37 -6.60 -9.87
N GLU A 145 13.86 -7.08 -11.00
CA GLU A 145 14.35 -6.21 -12.06
C GLU A 145 13.20 -5.57 -12.85
N ASP A 146 13.41 -4.35 -13.36
CA ASP A 146 12.37 -3.61 -14.07
C ASP A 146 11.84 -4.35 -15.31
N ALA A 147 12.70 -5.13 -15.99
CA ALA A 147 12.30 -5.97 -17.12
C ALA A 147 11.32 -7.08 -16.68
N GLU A 148 11.52 -7.66 -15.50
CA GLU A 148 10.62 -8.69 -14.95
C GLU A 148 9.29 -8.07 -14.51
N ILE A 149 9.32 -6.85 -13.96
CA ILE A 149 8.12 -6.07 -13.64
C ILE A 149 7.31 -5.79 -14.91
N LEU A 150 7.96 -5.36 -15.99
CA LEU A 150 7.30 -5.11 -17.27
C LEU A 150 6.67 -6.38 -17.84
N GLY A 151 7.37 -7.52 -17.78
CA GLY A 151 6.83 -8.81 -18.19
C GLY A 151 5.58 -9.21 -17.38
N LEU A 152 5.60 -8.97 -16.07
CA LEU A 152 4.48 -9.24 -15.16
C LEU A 152 3.25 -8.35 -15.47
N LEU A 153 3.46 -7.06 -15.75
CA LEU A 153 2.37 -6.18 -16.19
C LEU A 153 1.79 -6.66 -17.52
N GLN A 154 2.63 -7.00 -18.49
CA GLN A 154 2.18 -7.48 -19.81
C GLN A 154 1.31 -8.75 -19.72
N GLN A 155 1.66 -9.68 -18.83
CA GLN A 155 0.88 -10.91 -18.60
C GLN A 155 -0.52 -10.63 -18.03
N GLN A 156 -0.72 -9.52 -17.32
CA GLN A 156 -2.03 -9.06 -16.86
C GLN A 156 -2.86 -8.32 -17.93
N GLY A 157 -2.36 -8.22 -19.16
CA GLY A 157 -3.07 -7.61 -20.27
C GLY A 157 -2.64 -6.18 -20.58
N TRP A 158 -1.60 -5.65 -19.93
CA TRP A 158 -0.93 -4.45 -20.41
C TRP A 158 -0.30 -4.70 -21.78
N GLY A 159 -0.57 -3.82 -22.74
CA GLY A 159 -0.02 -3.94 -24.10
C GLY A 159 -0.96 -4.57 -25.13
N LYS A 160 -2.20 -4.97 -24.78
CA LYS A 160 -3.27 -5.09 -25.81
C LYS A 160 -3.76 -3.69 -26.21
N GLY A 161 -2.90 -2.92 -26.89
CA GLY A 161 -3.28 -1.66 -27.55
C GLY A 161 -2.50 -0.40 -27.20
N GLN A 162 -1.44 -0.47 -26.39
CA GLN A 162 -0.61 0.70 -26.09
C GLN A 162 0.86 0.42 -26.46
N PRO A 163 1.50 1.27 -27.29
CA PRO A 163 2.90 1.09 -27.66
C PRO A 163 3.79 1.30 -26.43
N PRO A 164 4.94 0.62 -26.36
CA PRO A 164 5.93 0.88 -25.32
C PRO A 164 6.39 2.34 -25.39
N PRO A 165 6.77 2.96 -24.25
CA PRO A 165 7.39 4.27 -24.27
C PRO A 165 8.68 4.20 -25.10
N GLY A 166 8.79 5.10 -26.07
CA GLY A 166 9.99 5.28 -26.90
C GLY A 166 11.08 6.05 -26.20
#